data_AF-A0A7S3K443-F1
#
_entry.id   AF-A0A7S3K443-F1
#
_cell.length_a   1.000
_cell.length_b   1.000
_cell.length_c   1.000
_cell.angle_alpha   90.00
_cell.angle_beta   90.00
_cell.angle_gamma   90.00
#
_symmetry.space_group_name_H-M   'P 1'
#
loop_
_entity.id
_entity.type
_entity.pdbx_description
1 polymer ?
#
loop_
_entity_poly.entity_id
_entity_poly.type
_entity_poly.pdbx_seq_one_letter_code
_entity_poly.pdbx_strand_id
1 'polypeptide(L)'
;MSLSWMTYATCAGGGEDGEAKAPKPTLSSSAREVAVELPYVVKLLLSIPQIGTYLMKPPEPESIKDTRVLDPESNPYRMIECEIGKLWIVEYISSPDPGFADLIVGGFASAELRKKIIEGCKNDEERKVAEIDVEKCAQCDALSSSEIKKGAYLKHGLAMANYMIVARCPEDEKVVLYSPVQIDKSILGPWLEKIAPNGIKAIISSSIAHTMFVKSAKLAYPEALVIASDVAAQKLAHISVSTDCCYSDSEGLAAAKRALGSAFELITLPGDPIQELDLIYIPTKTLITSDLFYGKKL
;
A
#
# COMPACT_ATOMS: atom_id res chain seq x y z
N MET A 1 19.75 -7.56 -27.00
CA MET A 1 18.47 -8.20 -26.60
C MET A 1 17.54 -7.08 -26.20
N SER A 2 16.52 -6.77 -27.01
CA SER A 2 15.63 -5.63 -26.75
C SER A 2 14.62 -6.00 -25.68
N LEU A 3 14.56 -5.20 -24.62
CA LEU A 3 13.51 -5.23 -23.61
C LEU A 3 12.27 -4.55 -24.21
N SER A 4 11.22 -5.33 -24.44
CA SER A 4 9.89 -4.82 -24.78
C SER A 4 9.20 -4.37 -23.50
N TRP A 5 8.91 -3.07 -23.41
CA TRP A 5 8.12 -2.49 -22.32
C TRP A 5 6.64 -2.53 -22.73
N MET A 6 5.80 -3.16 -21.91
CA MET A 6 4.36 -3.21 -22.13
C MET A 6 3.71 -2.04 -21.40
N THR A 7 3.22 -1.07 -22.16
CA THR A 7 2.36 0.01 -21.69
C THR A 7 0.90 -0.43 -21.85
N TYR A 8 0.12 -0.45 -20.77
CA TYR A 8 -1.34 -0.59 -20.88
C TYR A 8 -1.94 0.77 -21.26
N ALA A 9 -2.29 0.92 -22.53
CA ALA A 9 -3.22 1.93 -23.01
C ALA A 9 -4.54 1.24 -23.36
N THR A 10 -5.63 1.72 -22.78
CA THR A 10 -7.00 1.29 -23.05
C THR A 10 -7.37 1.51 -24.52
N CYS A 11 -7.90 0.46 -25.16
CA CYS A 11 -8.28 0.43 -26.57
C CYS A 11 -9.42 1.41 -26.92
N ALA A 12 -9.31 2.05 -28.09
CA ALA A 12 -10.43 2.59 -28.83
C ALA A 12 -10.45 2.03 -30.26
N GLY A 13 -11.44 1.16 -30.54
CA GLY A 13 -12.30 1.21 -31.72
C GLY A 13 -11.81 0.72 -33.10
N GLY A 14 -12.63 -0.18 -33.69
CA GLY A 14 -12.73 -0.51 -35.13
C GLY A 14 -12.57 -2.03 -35.37
N GLY A 15 -13.64 -2.84 -35.41
CA GLY A 15 -14.50 -3.12 -36.58
C GLY A 15 -13.87 -4.27 -37.40
N GLU A 16 -14.50 -5.37 -37.83
CA GLU A 16 -15.90 -5.75 -38.05
C GLU A 16 -16.04 -7.31 -37.95
N ASP A 17 -17.27 -7.79 -38.14
CA ASP A 17 -17.69 -9.16 -38.46
C ASP A 17 -18.05 -10.14 -37.32
N GLY A 18 -19.31 -10.00 -36.87
CA GLY A 18 -20.33 -11.00 -37.20
C GLY A 18 -20.26 -12.36 -36.48
N GLU A 19 -20.89 -12.47 -35.31
CA GLU A 19 -21.57 -13.71 -34.88
C GLU A 19 -22.46 -13.46 -33.66
N ALA A 20 -23.68 -14.00 -33.70
CA ALA A 20 -24.70 -13.83 -32.66
C ALA A 20 -24.26 -14.45 -31.33
N LYS A 21 -24.12 -13.63 -30.28
CA LYS A 21 -23.89 -14.09 -28.90
C LYS A 21 -25.05 -13.68 -28.00
N ALA A 22 -25.50 -14.67 -27.21
CA ALA A 22 -26.52 -14.60 -26.17
C ALA A 22 -26.39 -13.34 -25.26
N PRO A 23 -27.49 -12.87 -24.65
CA PRO A 23 -27.47 -11.67 -23.82
C PRO A 23 -26.44 -11.82 -22.70
N LYS A 24 -25.37 -11.02 -22.78
CA LYS A 24 -24.44 -10.86 -21.68
C LYS A 24 -25.22 -10.29 -20.49
N PRO A 25 -25.06 -10.82 -19.27
CA PRO A 25 -25.60 -10.18 -18.09
C PRO A 25 -24.98 -8.79 -17.97
N THR A 26 -25.80 -7.77 -18.15
CA THR A 26 -25.48 -6.38 -17.86
C THR A 26 -25.37 -6.23 -16.34
N LEU A 27 -24.15 -6.38 -15.82
CA LEU A 27 -23.80 -5.85 -14.52
C LEU A 27 -24.07 -4.34 -14.53
N SER A 28 -24.85 -3.87 -13.55
CA SER A 28 -25.27 -2.48 -13.44
C SER A 28 -24.05 -1.56 -13.37
N SER A 29 -24.12 -0.50 -14.16
CA SER A 29 -23.06 0.46 -14.45
C SER A 29 -22.79 1.47 -13.32
N SER A 30 -23.01 1.12 -12.05
CA SER A 30 -22.90 2.05 -10.92
C SER A 30 -21.66 1.88 -10.05
N ALA A 31 -20.69 1.05 -10.45
CA ALA A 31 -19.41 0.87 -9.75
C ALA A 31 -18.19 1.10 -10.68
N ARG A 32 -18.31 2.02 -11.65
CA ARG A 32 -17.18 2.44 -12.48
C ARG A 32 -16.26 3.37 -11.68
N GLU A 33 -15.08 2.84 -11.39
CA GLU A 33 -13.81 3.56 -11.22
C GLU A 33 -13.84 4.81 -10.32
N VAL A 34 -13.69 4.60 -9.01
CA VAL A 34 -12.96 5.57 -8.19
C VAL A 34 -11.50 5.14 -8.22
N ALA A 35 -10.74 5.64 -9.18
CA ALA A 35 -9.29 5.75 -8.98
C ALA A 35 -9.12 6.80 -7.89
N VAL A 36 -8.80 6.37 -6.67
CA VAL A 36 -8.48 7.31 -5.58
C VAL A 36 -7.11 7.89 -5.89
N GLU A 37 -7.08 8.96 -6.68
CA GLU A 37 -5.84 9.70 -6.87
C GLU A 37 -5.44 10.29 -5.52
N LEU A 38 -4.23 9.98 -5.04
CA LEU A 38 -3.70 10.58 -3.81
C LEU A 38 -3.76 12.10 -3.95
N PRO A 39 -4.31 12.84 -2.96
CA PRO A 39 -4.41 14.30 -3.01
C PRO A 39 -3.06 14.93 -3.37
N TYR A 40 -3.09 15.99 -4.19
CA TYR A 40 -1.89 16.66 -4.71
C TYR A 40 -0.87 16.99 -3.60
N VAL A 41 -1.36 17.31 -2.42
CA VAL A 41 -0.53 17.69 -1.29
C VAL A 41 0.13 16.50 -0.56
N VAL A 42 -0.48 15.32 -0.59
CA VAL A 42 0.19 14.10 -0.08
C VAL A 42 1.46 13.83 -0.90
N LYS A 43 1.42 14.09 -2.22
CA LYS A 43 2.59 13.99 -3.10
C LYS A 43 3.70 15.00 -2.75
N LEU A 44 3.34 16.19 -2.26
CA LEU A 44 4.28 17.24 -1.82
C LEU A 44 4.93 16.92 -0.48
N LEU A 45 4.17 16.40 0.49
CA LEU A 45 4.68 16.11 1.83
C LEU A 45 5.65 14.91 1.86
N LEU A 46 5.42 13.91 1.01
CA LEU A 46 6.35 12.78 0.82
C LEU A 46 7.73 13.19 0.28
N SER A 47 7.87 14.41 -0.26
CA SER A 47 9.16 14.93 -0.75
C SER A 47 10.01 15.65 0.31
N ILE A 48 9.48 15.83 1.53
CA ILE A 48 10.18 16.49 2.64
C ILE A 48 10.80 15.40 3.54
N PRO A 49 12.14 15.33 3.66
CA PRO A 49 12.78 14.34 4.53
C PRO A 49 12.47 14.68 5.99
N GLN A 50 11.55 13.95 6.61
CA GLN A 50 11.28 14.08 8.04
C GLN A 50 11.86 12.90 8.80
N ILE A 51 13.08 13.09 9.31
CA ILE A 51 13.84 12.08 10.07
C ILE A 51 13.04 11.52 11.27
N GLY A 52 12.10 12.31 11.83
CA GLY A 52 11.31 11.94 13.01
C GLY A 52 10.19 10.91 12.78
N THR A 53 9.58 10.86 11.59
CA THR A 53 8.48 9.91 11.30
C THR A 53 8.99 8.48 11.12
N TYR A 54 10.26 8.32 10.76
CA TYR A 54 10.90 7.02 10.54
C TYR A 54 11.06 6.17 11.81
N LEU A 55 11.03 6.76 13.00
CA LEU A 55 11.26 6.06 14.28
C LEU A 55 10.01 5.93 15.16
N MET A 56 8.83 6.34 14.68
CA MET A 56 7.60 6.18 15.47
C MET A 56 7.18 4.71 15.59
N LYS A 57 6.68 4.34 16.77
CA LYS A 57 6.08 3.03 17.00
C LYS A 57 4.92 2.85 16.01
N PRO A 58 4.84 1.73 15.25
CA PRO A 58 3.70 1.48 14.39
C PRO A 58 2.40 1.44 15.21
N PRO A 59 1.27 1.91 14.66
CA PRO A 59 -0.01 1.85 15.35
C PRO A 59 -0.42 0.39 15.60
N GLU A 60 -1.20 0.15 16.66
CA GLU A 60 -1.81 -1.17 16.86
C GLU A 60 -2.84 -1.43 15.74
N PRO A 61 -2.89 -2.63 15.12
CA PRO A 61 -3.73 -2.89 13.96
C PRO A 61 -5.20 -2.48 14.13
N GLU A 62 -5.78 -2.67 15.32
CA GLU A 62 -7.19 -2.39 15.61
C GLU A 62 -7.50 -0.89 15.75
N SER A 63 -6.46 -0.06 15.86
CA SER A 63 -6.58 1.38 15.97
C SER A 63 -6.81 2.06 14.62
N ILE A 64 -6.39 1.43 13.52
CA ILE A 64 -6.63 1.92 12.16
C ILE A 64 -8.06 1.54 11.75
N LYS A 65 -8.81 2.53 11.26
CA LYS A 65 -10.19 2.36 10.81
C LYS A 65 -10.23 2.28 9.30
N ASP A 66 -11.11 1.46 8.75
CA ASP A 66 -11.36 1.34 7.31
C ASP A 66 -12.77 1.74 6.92
N THR A 67 -13.12 1.55 5.65
CA THR A 67 -14.40 1.96 5.06
C THR A 67 -15.62 1.42 5.80
N ARG A 68 -15.47 0.39 6.65
CA ARG A 68 -16.56 -0.14 7.48
C ARG A 68 -17.12 0.86 8.49
N VAL A 69 -16.38 1.92 8.80
CA VAL A 69 -16.91 3.03 9.62
C VAL A 69 -17.91 3.91 8.87
N LEU A 70 -17.92 3.85 7.54
CA LEU A 70 -18.85 4.54 6.65
C LEU A 70 -20.05 3.66 6.33
N ASP A 71 -19.78 2.39 6.03
CA ASP A 71 -20.77 1.36 5.73
C ASP A 71 -20.29 0.01 6.29
N PRO A 72 -20.92 -0.54 7.35
CA PRO A 72 -20.50 -1.80 7.98
C PRO A 72 -20.43 -3.00 7.04
N GLU A 73 -21.19 -2.99 5.94
CA GLU A 73 -21.21 -4.06 4.94
C GLU A 73 -20.18 -3.85 3.82
N SER A 74 -19.46 -2.73 3.84
CA SER A 74 -18.45 -2.44 2.83
C SER A 74 -17.26 -3.40 2.92
N ASN A 75 -16.80 -3.84 1.76
CA ASN A 75 -15.52 -4.54 1.63
C ASN A 75 -14.40 -3.49 1.48
N PRO A 76 -13.48 -3.36 2.45
CA PRO A 76 -12.40 -2.37 2.35
C PRO A 76 -11.27 -2.82 1.41
N TYR A 77 -11.37 -4.04 0.85
CA TYR A 77 -10.35 -4.63 -0.01
C TYR A 77 -10.77 -4.67 -1.48
N ARG A 78 -9.79 -4.51 -2.36
CA ARG A 78 -9.87 -4.87 -3.77
C ARG A 78 -8.70 -5.77 -4.12
N MET A 79 -9.00 -6.99 -4.55
CA MET A 79 -8.00 -7.98 -4.95
C MET A 79 -7.93 -8.04 -6.48
N ILE A 80 -6.73 -7.82 -7.01
CA ILE A 80 -6.47 -7.75 -8.44
C ILE A 80 -5.45 -8.85 -8.77
N GLU A 81 -5.82 -9.78 -9.63
CA GLU A 81 -4.89 -10.77 -10.16
C GLU A 81 -4.12 -10.15 -11.33
N CYS A 82 -2.82 -9.93 -11.14
CA CYS A 82 -1.94 -9.36 -12.16
C CYS A 82 -1.40 -10.46 -13.09
N GLU A 83 -1.10 -11.62 -12.51
CA GLU A 83 -0.61 -12.80 -13.23
C GLU A 83 -1.33 -14.03 -12.71
N ILE A 84 -2.00 -14.75 -13.61
CA ILE A 84 -2.91 -15.85 -13.28
C ILE A 84 -2.23 -16.87 -12.36
N GLY A 85 -2.79 -17.05 -11.17
CA GLY A 85 -2.33 -18.00 -10.17
C GLY A 85 -0.98 -17.69 -9.53
N LYS A 86 -0.38 -16.52 -9.82
CA LYS A 86 1.02 -16.23 -9.47
C LYS A 86 1.21 -14.94 -8.70
N LEU A 87 0.52 -13.86 -9.08
CA LEU A 87 0.76 -12.53 -8.53
C LEU A 87 -0.56 -11.77 -8.39
N TRP A 88 -0.77 -11.20 -7.21
CA TRP A 88 -1.93 -10.37 -6.90
C TRP A 88 -1.51 -9.07 -6.24
N ILE A 89 -2.29 -8.02 -6.49
CA ILE A 89 -2.28 -6.78 -5.72
C ILE A 89 -3.55 -6.77 -4.86
N VAL A 90 -3.38 -6.51 -3.57
CA VAL A 90 -4.46 -6.26 -2.63
C VAL A 90 -4.40 -4.80 -2.24
N GLU A 91 -5.37 -4.04 -2.71
CA GLU A 91 -5.63 -2.67 -2.26
C GLU A 91 -6.50 -2.71 -1.01
N TYR A 92 -6.16 -1.89 0.00
CA TYR A 92 -6.89 -1.74 1.25
C TYR A 92 -7.09 -0.26 1.57
N ILE A 93 -8.35 0.15 1.66
CA ILE A 93 -8.72 1.54 1.95
C ILE A 93 -8.89 1.75 3.44
N SER A 94 -8.03 2.56 4.04
CA SER A 94 -8.06 2.88 5.47
C SER A 94 -8.01 4.38 5.75
N SER A 95 -8.27 4.74 7.01
CA SER A 95 -7.87 6.03 7.54
C SER A 95 -6.34 6.11 7.52
N PRO A 96 -5.76 7.31 7.35
CA PRO A 96 -4.34 7.51 7.63
C PRO A 96 -4.05 7.14 9.09
N ASP A 97 -2.83 6.66 9.36
CA ASP A 97 -2.40 6.53 10.75
C ASP A 97 -2.29 7.93 11.39
N PRO A 98 -2.49 8.06 12.71
CA PRO A 98 -2.46 9.36 13.36
C PRO A 98 -1.17 10.15 13.15
N GLY A 99 -0.01 9.49 13.07
CA GLY A 99 1.27 10.17 12.88
C GLY A 99 1.40 10.74 11.46
N PHE A 100 0.95 9.99 10.46
CA PHE A 100 0.89 10.48 9.08
C PHE A 100 -0.24 11.50 8.88
N ALA A 101 -1.36 11.36 9.59
CA ALA A 101 -2.43 12.34 9.61
C ALA A 101 -1.93 13.66 10.20
N ASP A 102 -1.17 13.64 11.30
CA ASP A 102 -0.55 14.84 11.88
C ASP A 102 0.46 15.48 10.91
N LEU A 103 1.19 14.69 10.11
CA LEU A 103 2.07 15.21 9.07
C LEU A 103 1.28 15.89 7.94
N ILE A 104 0.20 15.24 7.47
CA ILE A 104 -0.70 15.78 6.45
C ILE A 104 -1.37 17.03 7.00
N VAL A 105 -2.23 16.86 8.00
CA VAL A 105 -3.13 17.86 8.57
C VAL A 105 -2.35 18.97 9.29
N GLY A 106 -1.36 18.61 10.12
CA GLY A 106 -0.52 19.58 10.83
C GLY A 106 0.43 20.34 9.91
N GLY A 107 0.84 19.76 8.78
CA GLY A 107 1.51 20.48 7.69
C GLY A 107 0.68 21.68 7.22
N PHE A 108 -0.64 21.53 7.15
CA PHE A 108 -1.56 22.60 6.76
C PHE A 108 -2.01 23.51 7.90
N ALA A 109 -1.56 23.36 9.14
CA ALA A 109 -2.01 24.27 10.22
C ALA A 109 -1.63 25.74 9.93
N SER A 110 -0.57 25.99 9.15
CA SER A 110 -0.17 27.35 8.81
C SER A 110 -0.97 27.94 7.64
N ALA A 111 -1.59 29.10 7.88
CA ALA A 111 -2.25 29.89 6.83
C ALA A 111 -1.29 30.24 5.68
N GLU A 112 0.00 30.41 5.99
CA GLU A 112 1.04 30.69 4.99
C GLU A 112 1.28 29.51 4.05
N LEU A 113 1.36 28.27 4.56
CA LEU A 113 1.54 27.10 3.69
C LEU A 113 0.30 26.85 2.83
N ARG A 114 -0.91 26.97 3.41
CA ARG A 114 -2.18 26.88 2.65
C ARG A 114 -2.18 27.84 1.47
N LYS A 115 -1.79 29.09 1.73
CA LYS A 115 -1.68 30.12 0.69
C LYS A 115 -0.64 29.75 -0.37
N LYS A 116 0.57 29.32 0.03
CA LYS A 116 1.62 28.89 -0.90
C LYS A 116 1.19 27.74 -1.81
N ILE A 117 0.42 26.78 -1.29
CA ILE A 117 -0.10 25.66 -2.09
C ILE A 117 -1.06 26.17 -3.18
N ILE A 118 -2.02 27.00 -2.81
CA ILE A 118 -3.02 27.58 -3.74
C ILE A 118 -2.35 28.51 -4.77
N GLU A 119 -1.34 29.28 -4.36
CA GLU A 119 -0.55 30.16 -5.23
C GLU A 119 0.40 29.38 -6.15
N GLY A 120 0.79 28.16 -5.78
CA GLY A 120 1.65 27.28 -6.56
C GLY A 120 0.94 26.51 -7.69
N CYS A 121 -0.41 26.53 -7.72
CA CYS A 121 -1.21 25.88 -8.76
C CYS A 121 -0.98 26.54 -10.13
N LYS A 122 -0.86 25.74 -11.19
CA LYS A 122 -0.51 26.22 -12.53
C LYS A 122 -1.72 26.68 -13.34
N ASN A 123 -2.92 26.25 -12.95
CA ASN A 123 -4.17 26.52 -13.63
C ASN A 123 -5.36 26.50 -12.64
N ASP A 124 -6.53 26.95 -13.11
CA ASP A 124 -7.74 27.07 -12.28
C ASP A 124 -8.30 25.73 -11.81
N GLU A 125 -8.08 24.65 -12.57
CA GLU A 125 -8.53 23.31 -12.19
C GLU A 125 -7.71 22.78 -11.01
N GLU A 126 -6.37 22.85 -11.10
CA GLU A 126 -5.45 22.54 -10.01
C GLU A 126 -5.75 23.40 -8.78
N ARG A 127 -6.01 24.70 -8.97
CA ARG A 127 -6.37 25.61 -7.87
C ARG A 127 -7.63 25.16 -7.15
N LYS A 128 -8.71 24.83 -7.88
CA LYS A 128 -9.97 24.38 -7.29
C LYS A 128 -9.78 23.10 -6.48
N VAL A 129 -9.01 22.14 -7.00
CA VAL A 129 -8.69 20.91 -6.27
C VAL A 129 -7.90 21.22 -5.00
N ALA A 130 -6.88 22.08 -5.10
CA ALA A 130 -6.07 22.49 -3.95
C ALA A 130 -6.89 23.22 -2.88
N GLU A 131 -7.82 24.09 -3.26
CA GLU A 131 -8.73 24.78 -2.33
C GLU A 131 -9.64 23.79 -1.58
N ILE A 132 -10.20 22.80 -2.27
CA ILE A 132 -11.00 21.73 -1.67
C ILE A 132 -10.16 20.91 -0.68
N ASP A 133 -8.94 20.54 -1.06
CA ASP A 133 -8.06 19.74 -0.21
C ASP A 133 -7.60 20.52 1.03
N VAL A 134 -7.28 21.81 0.88
CA VAL A 134 -6.94 22.69 2.00
C VAL A 134 -8.10 22.81 2.99
N GLU A 135 -9.32 23.00 2.51
CA GLU A 135 -10.52 23.07 3.35
C GLU A 135 -10.78 21.75 4.09
N LYS A 136 -10.66 20.61 3.39
CA LYS A 136 -10.77 19.28 4.03
C LYS A 136 -9.71 19.09 5.12
N CYS A 137 -8.47 19.49 4.86
CA CYS A 137 -7.41 19.40 5.86
C CYS A 137 -7.71 20.29 7.07
N ALA A 138 -8.24 21.50 6.87
CA ALA A 138 -8.67 22.38 7.95
C ALA A 138 -9.80 21.75 8.80
N GLN A 139 -10.77 21.10 8.17
CA GLN A 139 -11.83 20.37 8.86
C GLN A 139 -11.27 19.19 9.67
N CYS A 140 -10.29 18.47 9.11
CA CYS A 140 -9.63 17.37 9.79
C CYS A 140 -8.78 17.82 10.98
N ASP A 141 -8.17 19.02 10.92
CA ASP A 141 -7.37 19.64 11.99
C ASP A 141 -8.23 20.02 13.21
N ALA A 142 -9.50 20.35 12.97
CA ALA A 142 -10.45 20.69 14.02
C ALA A 142 -11.02 19.47 14.76
N LEU A 143 -10.74 18.24 14.31
CA LEU A 143 -11.29 17.02 14.91
C LEU A 143 -10.62 16.69 16.24
N SER A 144 -11.42 16.30 17.23
CA SER A 144 -10.88 15.78 18.48
C SER A 144 -10.27 14.38 18.32
N SER A 145 -9.32 14.02 19.18
CA SER A 145 -8.75 12.65 19.20
C SER A 145 -9.81 11.55 19.38
N SER A 146 -10.94 11.85 20.04
CA SER A 146 -12.05 10.90 20.17
C SER A 146 -12.81 10.70 18.87
N GLU A 147 -12.95 11.73 18.04
CA GLU A 147 -13.61 11.63 16.74
C GLU A 147 -12.73 10.89 15.75
N ILE A 148 -11.42 11.18 15.75
CA ILE A 148 -10.43 10.48 14.93
C ILE A 148 -10.46 8.98 15.19
N LYS A 149 -10.46 8.56 16.46
CA LYS A 149 -10.58 7.14 16.87
C LYS A 149 -11.87 6.44 16.37
N LYS A 150 -12.91 7.21 16.07
CA LYS A 150 -14.19 6.73 15.51
C LYS A 150 -14.24 6.76 13.97
N GLY A 151 -13.10 7.01 13.32
CA GLY A 151 -12.99 7.05 11.86
C GLY A 151 -13.45 8.37 11.22
N ALA A 152 -13.38 9.48 11.95
CA ALA A 152 -13.80 10.78 11.42
C ALA A 152 -12.99 11.19 10.17
N TYR A 153 -11.70 10.87 10.06
CA TYR A 153 -10.93 11.17 8.85
C TYR A 153 -11.57 10.59 7.58
N LEU A 154 -11.97 9.31 7.60
CA LEU A 154 -12.69 8.71 6.48
C LEU A 154 -14.01 9.41 6.18
N LYS A 155 -14.76 9.82 7.22
CA LYS A 155 -16.03 10.56 7.06
C LYS A 155 -15.84 11.93 6.43
N HIS A 156 -14.68 12.54 6.62
CA HIS A 156 -14.27 13.80 6.00
C HIS A 156 -13.55 13.59 4.65
N GLY A 157 -13.55 12.36 4.12
CA GLY A 157 -12.98 12.04 2.82
C GLY A 157 -11.45 11.92 2.80
N LEU A 158 -10.80 11.85 3.97
CA LEU A 158 -9.38 11.57 4.09
C LEU A 158 -9.19 10.05 4.20
N ALA A 159 -9.05 9.41 3.04
CA ALA A 159 -8.80 7.99 2.88
C ALA A 159 -7.41 7.74 2.29
N MET A 160 -6.76 6.65 2.70
CA MET A 160 -5.51 6.17 2.16
C MET A 160 -5.71 4.79 1.53
N ALA A 161 -5.21 4.64 0.30
CA ALA A 161 -5.05 3.33 -0.31
C ALA A 161 -3.68 2.75 0.09
N ASN A 162 -3.71 1.58 0.71
CA ASN A 162 -2.52 0.80 1.03
C ASN A 162 -2.49 -0.41 0.11
N TYR A 163 -1.29 -0.81 -0.30
CA TYR A 163 -1.12 -1.91 -1.25
C TYR A 163 -0.25 -3.00 -0.65
N MET A 164 -0.73 -4.24 -0.76
CA MET A 164 0.03 -5.45 -0.52
C MET A 164 0.18 -6.22 -1.82
N ILE A 165 1.39 -6.70 -2.09
CA ILE A 165 1.66 -7.59 -3.22
C ILE A 165 1.76 -9.01 -2.68
N VAL A 166 0.98 -9.93 -3.25
CA VAL A 166 1.00 -11.35 -2.91
C VAL A 166 1.64 -12.11 -4.07
N ALA A 167 2.74 -12.80 -3.80
CA ALA A 167 3.47 -13.55 -4.82
C ALA A 167 3.60 -15.03 -4.42
N ARG A 168 3.24 -15.94 -5.32
CA ARG A 168 3.36 -17.39 -5.09
C ARG A 168 4.79 -17.88 -5.32
N CYS A 169 5.29 -18.70 -4.41
CA CYS A 169 6.54 -19.44 -4.57
C CYS A 169 6.27 -20.73 -5.37
N PRO A 170 6.83 -20.93 -6.57
CA PRO A 170 6.56 -22.14 -7.36
C PRO A 170 7.06 -23.45 -6.72
N GLU A 171 8.08 -23.36 -5.86
CA GLU A 171 8.77 -24.53 -5.28
C GLU A 171 7.96 -25.24 -4.18
N ASP A 172 7.24 -24.48 -3.35
CA ASP A 172 6.48 -24.97 -2.20
C ASP A 172 5.00 -24.55 -2.22
N GLU A 173 4.59 -23.82 -3.26
CA GLU A 173 3.27 -23.19 -3.45
C GLU A 173 2.78 -22.32 -2.28
N LYS A 174 3.67 -21.95 -1.36
CA LYS A 174 3.39 -20.93 -0.35
C LYS A 174 3.36 -19.55 -1.02
N VAL A 175 2.88 -18.54 -0.31
CA VAL A 175 2.92 -17.16 -0.81
C VAL A 175 3.72 -16.24 0.10
N VAL A 176 4.27 -15.18 -0.50
CA VAL A 176 4.94 -14.07 0.18
C VAL A 176 3.97 -12.89 0.22
N LEU A 177 3.86 -12.24 1.38
CA LEU A 177 3.12 -10.99 1.56
C LEU A 177 4.12 -9.83 1.59
N TYR A 178 4.19 -9.05 0.52
CA TYR A 178 5.08 -7.90 0.41
C TYR A 178 4.31 -6.62 0.73
N SER A 179 4.81 -5.83 1.70
CA SER A 179 4.13 -4.65 2.25
C SER A 179 2.70 -4.99 2.69
N PRO A 180 2.52 -5.80 3.74
CA PRO A 180 1.20 -6.31 4.10
C PRO A 180 0.21 -5.18 4.40
N VAL A 181 -1.07 -5.45 4.12
CA VAL A 181 -2.22 -4.67 4.61
C VAL A 181 -2.83 -5.35 5.82
N GLN A 182 -3.83 -4.73 6.46
CA GLN A 182 -4.55 -5.35 7.57
C GLN A 182 -5.19 -6.68 7.12
N ILE A 183 -4.99 -7.74 7.91
CA ILE A 183 -5.59 -9.06 7.64
C ILE A 183 -6.85 -9.22 8.47
N ASP A 184 -8.00 -9.05 7.81
CA ASP A 184 -9.31 -9.37 8.38
C ASP A 184 -9.63 -10.86 8.18
N LYS A 185 -9.94 -11.57 9.27
CA LYS A 185 -10.31 -13.00 9.26
C LYS A 185 -11.64 -13.30 8.58
N SER A 186 -12.48 -12.29 8.34
CA SER A 186 -13.79 -12.45 7.70
C SER A 186 -13.76 -12.31 6.18
N ILE A 187 -12.80 -11.57 5.62
CA ILE A 187 -12.73 -11.27 4.18
C ILE A 187 -11.38 -11.68 3.59
N LEU A 188 -10.30 -11.01 4.00
CA LEU A 188 -8.99 -11.19 3.38
C LEU A 188 -8.34 -12.52 3.78
N GLY A 189 -8.50 -12.95 5.03
CA GLY A 189 -7.97 -14.22 5.53
C GLY A 189 -8.44 -15.44 4.70
N PRO A 190 -9.76 -15.66 4.55
CA PRO A 190 -10.30 -16.75 3.73
C PRO A 190 -9.86 -16.68 2.26
N TRP A 191 -9.72 -15.47 1.71
CA TRP A 191 -9.20 -15.29 0.35
C TRP A 191 -7.73 -15.71 0.24
N LEU A 192 -6.89 -15.30 1.20
CA LEU A 192 -5.48 -15.71 1.27
C LEU A 192 -5.34 -17.22 1.45
N GLU A 193 -6.14 -17.85 2.31
CA GLU A 193 -6.14 -19.31 2.49
C GLU A 193 -6.48 -20.05 1.20
N LYS A 194 -7.43 -19.52 0.41
CA LYS A 194 -7.78 -20.09 -0.90
C LYS A 194 -6.62 -20.01 -1.89
N ILE A 195 -5.91 -18.88 -1.95
CA ILE A 195 -4.81 -18.69 -2.91
C ILE A 195 -3.46 -19.19 -2.39
N ALA A 196 -3.35 -19.55 -1.11
CA ALA A 196 -2.14 -20.03 -0.47
C ALA A 196 -2.43 -21.29 0.36
N PRO A 197 -2.86 -22.40 -0.27
CA PRO A 197 -3.27 -23.61 0.46
C PRO A 197 -2.13 -24.20 1.30
N ASN A 198 -0.87 -23.97 0.91
CA ASN A 198 0.32 -24.44 1.64
C ASN A 198 0.82 -23.43 2.69
N GLY A 199 0.09 -22.32 2.87
CA GLY A 199 0.36 -21.29 3.87
C GLY A 199 1.18 -20.11 3.37
N ILE A 200 1.44 -19.18 4.29
CA ILE A 200 2.25 -17.99 4.05
C ILE A 200 3.71 -18.30 4.40
N LYS A 201 4.62 -18.05 3.46
CA LYS A 201 6.06 -18.27 3.64
C LYS A 201 6.70 -17.14 4.43
N ALA A 202 6.46 -15.91 3.99
CA ALA A 202 7.07 -14.73 4.55
C ALA A 202 6.18 -13.51 4.47
N ILE A 203 6.38 -12.59 5.41
CA ILE A 203 5.83 -11.25 5.51
C ILE A 203 7.01 -10.29 5.39
N ILE A 204 7.01 -9.45 4.37
CA ILE A 204 8.10 -8.52 4.08
C ILE A 204 7.66 -7.10 4.43
N SER A 205 8.33 -6.50 5.41
CA SER A 205 8.34 -5.05 5.61
C SER A 205 9.28 -4.45 4.57
N SER A 206 8.74 -3.94 3.47
CA SER A 206 9.50 -3.51 2.30
C SER A 206 10.36 -2.28 2.54
N SER A 207 10.03 -1.45 3.52
CA SER A 207 10.86 -0.32 3.95
C SER A 207 10.59 0.02 5.41
N ILE A 208 11.26 1.04 5.95
CA ILE A 208 11.00 1.57 7.29
C ILE A 208 9.60 2.18 7.45
N ALA A 209 8.96 2.59 6.34
CA ALA A 209 7.60 3.11 6.31
C ALA A 209 6.55 1.99 6.33
N HIS A 210 6.84 0.84 5.71
CA HIS A 210 5.89 -0.27 5.52
C HIS A 210 5.85 -1.27 6.67
N THR A 211 5.77 -0.76 7.91
CA THR A 211 5.71 -1.59 9.14
C THR A 211 4.29 -1.69 9.72
N MET A 212 3.36 -0.86 9.25
CA MET A 212 2.07 -0.60 9.88
C MET A 212 1.24 -1.87 10.11
N PHE A 213 1.09 -2.73 9.10
CA PHE A 213 0.23 -3.91 9.18
C PHE A 213 0.98 -5.24 9.33
N VAL A 214 2.30 -5.20 9.52
CA VAL A 214 3.11 -6.41 9.70
C VAL A 214 2.64 -7.22 10.90
N LYS A 215 2.27 -6.56 12.01
CA LYS A 215 1.71 -7.24 13.18
C LYS A 215 0.38 -7.93 12.88
N SER A 216 -0.50 -7.29 12.10
CA SER A 216 -1.77 -7.88 11.69
C SER A 216 -1.53 -9.18 10.90
N ALA A 217 -0.62 -9.13 9.94
CA ALA A 217 -0.24 -10.30 9.16
C ALA A 217 0.42 -11.40 10.02
N LYS A 218 1.32 -11.04 10.93
CA LYS A 218 1.99 -12.01 11.81
C LYS A 218 1.03 -12.68 12.80
N LEU A 219 0.03 -11.95 13.31
CA LEU A 219 -1.02 -12.52 14.14
C LEU A 219 -1.94 -13.48 13.37
N ALA A 220 -2.20 -13.20 12.10
CA ALA A 220 -2.98 -14.09 11.23
C ALA A 220 -2.17 -15.33 10.81
N TYR A 221 -0.86 -15.18 10.60
CA TYR A 221 0.04 -16.23 10.10
C TYR A 221 1.30 -16.33 10.96
N PRO A 222 1.20 -16.93 12.16
CA PRO A 222 2.29 -16.95 13.15
C PRO A 222 3.56 -17.68 12.66
N GLU A 223 3.41 -18.67 11.78
CA GLU A 223 4.52 -19.45 11.23
C GLU A 223 5.27 -18.73 10.09
N ALA A 224 4.70 -17.65 9.53
CA ALA A 224 5.33 -16.92 8.45
C ALA A 224 6.57 -16.16 8.94
N LEU A 225 7.66 -16.23 8.20
CA LEU A 225 8.88 -15.47 8.52
C LEU A 225 8.63 -13.98 8.36
N VAL A 226 9.17 -13.15 9.25
CA VAL A 226 9.16 -11.69 9.12
C VAL A 226 10.52 -11.24 8.61
N ILE A 227 10.53 -10.59 7.46
CA ILE A 227 11.73 -10.05 6.81
C ILE A 227 11.61 -8.52 6.80
N ALA A 228 12.60 -7.82 7.32
CA ALA A 228 12.57 -6.37 7.48
C ALA A 228 13.98 -5.75 7.37
N SER A 229 14.10 -4.43 7.25
CA SER A 229 15.37 -3.75 7.48
C SER A 229 15.67 -3.71 8.98
N ASP A 230 16.92 -3.43 9.38
CA ASP A 230 17.28 -3.30 10.80
C ASP A 230 16.44 -2.25 11.53
N VAL A 231 16.21 -1.11 10.88
CA VAL A 231 15.41 -0.02 11.45
C VAL A 231 13.94 -0.43 11.55
N ALA A 232 13.40 -1.07 10.51
CA ALA A 232 12.05 -1.61 10.56
C ALA A 232 11.90 -2.69 11.65
N ALA A 233 12.89 -3.57 11.82
CA ALA A 233 12.92 -4.60 12.86
C ALA A 233 12.87 -3.99 14.27
N GLN A 234 13.62 -2.91 14.52
CA GLN A 234 13.55 -2.17 15.79
C GLN A 234 12.13 -1.63 16.07
N LYS A 235 11.47 -1.08 15.06
CA LYS A 235 10.07 -0.59 15.18
C LYS A 235 9.10 -1.74 15.47
N LEU A 236 9.27 -2.86 14.79
CA LEU A 236 8.44 -4.06 14.95
C LEU A 236 8.61 -4.68 16.35
N ALA A 237 9.82 -4.63 16.91
CA ALA A 237 10.07 -5.08 18.28
C ALA A 237 9.25 -4.30 19.32
N HIS A 238 9.00 -2.99 19.10
CA HIS A 238 8.17 -2.17 20.01
C HIS A 238 6.68 -2.57 20.04
N ILE A 239 6.22 -3.33 19.04
CA ILE A 239 4.87 -3.91 18.98
C ILE A 239 4.88 -5.44 19.19
N SER A 240 5.99 -5.97 19.70
CA SER A 240 6.19 -7.41 20.01
C SER A 240 6.15 -8.32 18.78
N VAL A 241 6.63 -7.83 17.64
CA VAL A 241 6.85 -8.63 16.44
C VAL A 241 8.35 -8.89 16.30
N SER A 242 8.74 -10.16 16.35
CA SER A 242 10.11 -10.60 16.09
C SER A 242 10.37 -10.63 14.59
N THR A 243 11.57 -10.21 14.18
CA THR A 243 12.07 -10.30 12.80
C THR A 243 12.98 -11.51 12.68
N ASP A 244 12.73 -12.36 11.67
CA ASP A 244 13.48 -13.59 11.42
C ASP A 244 14.73 -13.33 10.58
N CYS A 245 14.69 -12.35 9.67
CA CYS A 245 15.84 -11.91 8.87
C CYS A 245 15.83 -10.39 8.68
N CYS A 246 16.97 -9.75 8.92
CA CYS A 246 17.21 -8.36 8.53
C CYS A 246 17.91 -8.30 7.17
N TYR A 247 17.52 -7.40 6.26
CA TYR A 247 18.14 -7.29 4.92
C TYR A 247 19.07 -6.07 4.73
N SER A 248 19.40 -5.35 5.81
CA SER A 248 20.15 -4.08 5.74
C SER A 248 21.63 -4.23 5.35
N ASP A 249 22.21 -5.43 5.47
CA ASP A 249 23.57 -5.74 5.03
C ASP A 249 23.61 -6.92 4.05
N SER A 250 24.79 -7.20 3.50
CA SER A 250 24.97 -8.26 2.51
C SER A 250 24.70 -9.67 3.05
N GLU A 251 25.00 -9.93 4.32
CA GLU A 251 24.80 -11.24 4.94
C GLU A 251 23.31 -11.49 5.18
N GLY A 252 22.64 -10.47 5.73
CA GLY A 252 21.21 -10.42 5.95
C GLY A 252 20.40 -10.51 4.65
N LEU A 253 20.80 -9.78 3.61
CA LEU A 253 20.19 -9.89 2.28
C LEU A 253 20.33 -11.30 1.70
N ALA A 254 21.48 -11.94 1.88
CA ALA A 254 21.69 -13.32 1.46
C ALA A 254 20.83 -14.30 2.30
N ALA A 255 20.64 -14.05 3.59
CA ALA A 255 19.74 -14.83 4.45
C ALA A 255 18.28 -14.69 4.02
N ALA A 256 17.81 -13.46 3.76
CA ALA A 256 16.47 -13.20 3.24
C ALA A 256 16.24 -13.90 1.89
N LYS A 257 17.22 -13.84 0.98
CA LYS A 257 17.15 -14.56 -0.31
C LYS A 257 17.03 -16.07 -0.12
N ARG A 258 17.83 -16.67 0.77
CA ARG A 258 17.71 -18.11 1.10
C ARG A 258 16.34 -18.45 1.68
N ALA A 259 15.81 -17.60 2.56
CA ALA A 259 14.51 -17.80 3.18
C ALA A 259 13.35 -17.75 2.17
N LEU A 260 13.41 -16.85 1.18
CA LEU A 260 12.38 -16.70 0.15
C LEU A 260 12.47 -17.77 -0.96
N GLY A 261 13.67 -18.22 -1.30
CA GLY A 261 13.91 -19.22 -2.35
C GLY A 261 14.23 -18.59 -3.71
N SER A 262 14.36 -19.43 -4.76
CA SER A 262 14.86 -18.98 -6.06
C SER A 262 13.86 -18.16 -6.89
N ALA A 263 12.61 -18.08 -6.44
CA ALA A 263 11.55 -17.32 -7.09
C ALA A 263 11.77 -15.79 -7.04
N PHE A 264 12.66 -15.33 -6.17
CA PHE A 264 12.89 -13.91 -5.94
C PHE A 264 14.37 -13.55 -6.05
N GLU A 265 14.65 -12.49 -6.79
CA GLU A 265 15.88 -11.72 -6.65
C GLU A 265 15.57 -10.49 -5.79
N LEU A 266 16.47 -10.19 -4.85
CA LEU A 266 16.30 -9.13 -3.87
C LEU A 266 17.25 -7.99 -4.24
N ILE A 267 16.72 -6.78 -4.26
CA ILE A 267 17.44 -5.56 -4.64
C ILE A 267 17.26 -4.56 -3.52
N THR A 268 18.38 -4.04 -3.01
CA THR A 268 18.41 -2.87 -2.14
C THR A 268 19.21 -1.77 -2.83
N LEU A 269 18.85 -0.52 -2.54
CA LEU A 269 19.59 0.63 -3.05
C LEU A 269 20.58 1.12 -1.98
N PRO A 270 21.91 1.01 -2.20
CA PRO A 270 22.88 1.50 -1.24
C PRO A 270 22.69 3.00 -0.98
N GLY A 271 22.60 3.36 0.31
CA GLY A 271 22.42 4.75 0.73
C GLY A 271 20.97 5.25 0.67
N ASP A 272 20.01 4.38 0.33
CA ASP A 272 18.59 4.72 0.40
C ASP A 272 18.17 5.00 1.86
N PRO A 273 17.70 6.22 2.19
CA PRO A 273 17.32 6.58 3.55
C PRO A 273 16.09 5.81 4.06
N ILE A 274 15.22 5.30 3.18
CA ILE A 274 14.05 4.51 3.60
C ILE A 274 14.35 3.01 3.73
N GLN A 275 15.58 2.60 3.38
CA GLN A 275 16.04 1.20 3.37
C GLN A 275 15.02 0.28 2.70
N GLU A 276 14.63 0.62 1.48
CA GLU A 276 13.69 -0.16 0.68
C GLU A 276 14.33 -1.45 0.16
N LEU A 277 13.55 -2.52 0.21
CA LEU A 277 13.80 -3.80 -0.43
C LEU A 277 12.84 -3.95 -1.60
N ASP A 278 13.38 -3.94 -2.81
CA ASP A 278 12.67 -4.31 -4.03
C ASP A 278 12.88 -5.79 -4.34
N LEU A 279 11.94 -6.41 -5.05
CA LEU A 279 12.05 -7.78 -5.53
C LEU A 279 11.89 -7.85 -7.04
N ILE A 280 12.68 -8.70 -7.70
CA ILE A 280 12.29 -9.23 -9.02
C ILE A 280 11.67 -10.60 -8.79
N TYR A 281 10.38 -10.71 -9.10
CA TYR A 281 9.69 -11.98 -9.12
C TYR A 281 10.00 -12.72 -10.42
N ILE A 282 10.93 -13.66 -10.34
CA ILE A 282 11.56 -14.35 -11.48
C ILE A 282 10.55 -15.04 -12.41
N PRO A 283 9.48 -15.72 -11.92
CA PRO A 283 8.53 -16.42 -12.77
C PRO A 283 7.81 -15.55 -13.81
N THR A 284 7.63 -14.27 -13.51
CA THR A 284 6.92 -13.31 -14.39
C THR A 284 7.81 -12.15 -14.81
N LYS A 285 9.05 -12.10 -14.32
CA LYS A 285 10.01 -10.99 -14.53
C LYS A 285 9.43 -9.64 -14.11
N THR A 286 8.63 -9.65 -13.05
CA THR A 286 7.96 -8.45 -12.52
C THR A 286 8.82 -7.83 -11.43
N LEU A 287 9.05 -6.51 -11.52
CA LEU A 287 9.58 -5.72 -10.42
C LEU A 287 8.45 -5.45 -9.42
N ILE A 288 8.67 -5.83 -8.17
CA ILE A 288 7.83 -5.58 -7.01
C ILE A 288 8.55 -4.53 -6.18
N THR A 289 7.92 -3.37 -6.02
CA THR A 289 8.47 -2.21 -5.31
C THR A 289 7.33 -1.49 -4.59
N SER A 290 7.65 -0.70 -3.57
CA SER A 290 6.68 0.09 -2.80
C SER A 290 6.76 1.56 -3.18
N ASP A 291 7.91 2.19 -2.94
CA ASP A 291 8.07 3.64 -2.98
C ASP A 291 8.93 4.18 -4.13
N LEU A 292 9.63 3.32 -4.86
CA LEU A 292 10.64 3.74 -5.84
C LEU A 292 10.11 4.68 -6.95
N PHE A 293 8.82 4.59 -7.30
CA PHE A 293 8.21 5.35 -8.39
C PHE A 293 7.23 6.45 -7.93
N TYR A 294 7.18 6.84 -6.65
CA TYR A 294 6.34 7.96 -6.24
C TYR A 294 6.70 9.23 -7.03
N GLY A 295 5.69 9.80 -7.70
CA GLY A 295 5.80 11.11 -8.35
C GLY A 295 6.22 11.12 -9.81
N LYS A 296 6.50 9.97 -10.44
CA LYS A 296 6.69 9.91 -11.90
C LYS A 296 5.54 9.14 -12.56
N LYS A 297 4.76 9.82 -13.40
CA LYS A 297 3.98 9.11 -14.43
C LYS A 297 5.02 8.47 -15.36
N LEU A 298 5.05 7.14 -15.39
CA LEU A 298 5.77 6.37 -16.42
C LEU A 298 5.02 6.47 -17.75
#